data_AF-A0AAN9IK38-F1
#
_entry.id   AF-A0AAN9IK38-F1
#
_cell.length_a   1.000
_cell.length_b   1.000
_cell.length_c   1.000
_cell.angle_alpha   90.00
_cell.angle_beta   90.00
_cell.angle_gamma   90.00
#
_symmetry.space_group_name_H-M   'P 1'
#
loop_
_entity.id
_entity.type
_entity.pdbx_description
1 polymer ?
#
loop_
_entity_poly.entity_id
_entity_poly.type
_entity_poly.pdbx_seq_one_letter_code
_entity_poly.pdbx_strand_id
1 'polypeptide(L)'
;MDKESASKFLNVSKKQQFYCDLASTAESGWDFNRRWMRDPPDFTTLATTSVIPVDLNAFLLGMELNIAFFAKVTGDNSKAEHFLEIYDVRKKAMNSILWN
;
A
#
# COMPACT_ATOMS: atom_id res chain seq x y z
N MET A 1 -24.11 -2.49 6.27
CA MET A 1 -23.25 -2.64 5.09
C MET A 1 -22.07 -3.58 5.35
N ASP A 2 -21.12 -3.27 6.24
CA ASP A 2 -19.91 -4.11 6.44
C ASP A 2 -20.23 -5.45 7.11
N LYS A 3 -20.97 -5.43 8.22
CA LYS A 3 -21.43 -6.65 8.91
C LYS A 3 -22.33 -7.52 8.03
N GLU A 4 -23.10 -6.90 7.15
CA GLU A 4 -23.99 -7.57 6.20
C GLU A 4 -23.16 -8.29 5.13
N SER A 5 -22.18 -7.61 4.55
CA SER A 5 -21.24 -8.21 3.59
C SER A 5 -20.42 -9.32 4.23
N ALA A 6 -19.94 -9.10 5.46
CA ALA A 6 -19.20 -10.10 6.22
C ALA A 6 -20.05 -11.32 6.62
N SER A 7 -21.37 -11.18 6.69
CA SER A 7 -22.27 -12.30 7.05
C SER A 7 -22.28 -13.42 6.00
N LYS A 8 -21.90 -13.10 4.74
CA LYS A 8 -21.75 -14.06 3.64
C LYS A 8 -20.62 -15.05 3.85
N PHE A 9 -19.65 -14.75 4.73
CA PHE A 9 -18.59 -15.68 5.08
C PHE A 9 -19.02 -16.55 6.27
N LEU A 10 -18.82 -17.87 6.16
CA LEU A 10 -19.14 -18.81 7.24
C LEU A 10 -18.00 -18.96 8.26
N ASN A 11 -16.75 -18.75 7.83
CA ASN A 11 -15.55 -18.89 8.66
C ASN A 11 -15.11 -17.54 9.25
N VAL A 12 -14.83 -17.52 10.55
CA VAL A 12 -14.29 -16.37 11.29
C VAL A 12 -13.00 -15.83 10.65
N SER A 13 -12.09 -16.71 10.21
CA SER A 13 -10.84 -16.28 9.56
C SER A 13 -11.11 -15.51 8.26
N LYS A 14 -12.08 -15.97 7.45
CA LYS A 14 -12.47 -15.25 6.23
C LYS A 14 -13.12 -13.90 6.53
N LYS A 15 -13.93 -13.81 7.59
CA LYS A 15 -14.49 -12.52 8.05
C LYS A 15 -13.39 -11.56 8.49
N GLN A 16 -12.42 -12.05 9.25
CA GLN A 16 -11.29 -11.24 9.71
C GLN A 16 -10.47 -10.72 8.52
N GLN A 17 -10.14 -11.60 7.57
CA GLN A 17 -9.42 -11.19 6.36
C GLN A 17 -10.22 -10.14 5.57
N PHE A 18 -11.52 -10.36 5.37
CA PHE A 18 -12.38 -9.38 4.71
C PHE A 18 -12.38 -8.03 5.43
N TYR A 19 -12.45 -8.00 6.77
CA TYR A 19 -12.36 -6.75 7.53
C TYR A 19 -10.98 -6.08 7.42
N CYS A 20 -9.89 -6.86 7.36
CA CYS A 20 -8.56 -6.32 7.07
C CYS A 20 -8.52 -5.65 5.70
N ASP A 21 -8.97 -6.33 4.64
CA ASP A 21 -9.01 -5.77 3.29
C ASP A 21 -9.93 -4.55 3.19
N LEU A 22 -11.06 -4.58 3.89
CA LEU A 22 -12.00 -3.46 3.99
C LEU A 22 -11.34 -2.22 4.60
N ALA A 23 -10.69 -2.39 5.76
CA ALA A 23 -9.98 -1.32 6.45
C ALA A 23 -8.82 -0.78 5.62
N SER A 24 -8.01 -1.65 5.02
CA SER A 24 -6.90 -1.25 4.14
C SER A 24 -7.38 -0.52 2.88
N THR A 25 -8.61 -0.76 2.43
CA THR A 25 -9.20 0.04 1.35
C THR A 25 -9.46 1.47 1.79
N ALA A 26 -10.01 1.66 2.99
CA ALA A 26 -10.18 3.00 3.56
C ALA A 26 -8.82 3.70 3.78
N GLU A 27 -7.80 2.97 4.26
CA GLU A 27 -6.43 3.50 4.41
C GLU A 27 -5.79 3.93 3.08
N SER A 28 -6.17 3.28 1.97
CA SER A 28 -5.71 3.68 0.63
C SER A 28 -6.28 5.02 0.15
N GLY A 29 -7.38 5.49 0.76
CA GLY A 29 -8.16 6.65 0.32
C GLY A 29 -9.02 6.41 -0.93
N TRP A 30 -9.17 5.14 -1.35
CA TRP A 30 -9.93 4.73 -2.55
C TRP A 30 -11.03 3.71 -2.20
N ASP A 31 -11.85 4.01 -1.19
CA ASP A 31 -13.02 3.24 -0.77
C ASP A 31 -14.29 3.59 -1.59
N PHE A 32 -14.96 2.66 -2.27
CA PHE A 32 -14.46 1.38 -2.78
C PHE A 32 -14.34 1.44 -4.30
N ASN A 33 -13.16 1.06 -4.81
CA ASN A 33 -12.86 1.00 -6.23
C ASN A 33 -12.63 -0.44 -6.70
N ARG A 34 -12.99 -0.74 -7.95
CA ARG A 34 -12.77 -2.04 -8.61
C ARG A 34 -11.30 -2.49 -8.62
N ARG A 35 -10.35 -1.55 -8.52
CA ARG A 35 -8.91 -1.78 -8.35
C ARG A 35 -8.59 -2.82 -7.26
N TRP A 36 -9.40 -2.86 -6.20
CA TRP A 36 -9.14 -3.67 -5.01
C TRP A 36 -9.89 -5.01 -4.96
N MET A 37 -10.66 -5.33 -6.00
CA MET A 37 -11.54 -6.50 -6.04
C MET A 37 -11.02 -7.52 -7.04
N ARG A 38 -11.00 -8.80 -6.66
CA ARG A 38 -10.66 -9.89 -7.61
C ARG A 38 -11.77 -10.09 -8.64
N ASP A 39 -13.02 -9.93 -8.23
CA ASP A 39 -14.19 -9.91 -9.09
C ASP A 39 -14.94 -8.57 -8.89
N PRO A 40 -14.74 -7.57 -9.76
CA PRO A 40 -15.25 -6.21 -9.59
C PRO A 40 -16.74 -6.03 -9.24
N PRO A 41 -17.70 -6.85 -9.72
CA PRO A 41 -19.08 -6.79 -9.27
C PRO A 41 -19.29 -7.36 -7.85
N ASP A 42 -18.40 -8.20 -7.33
CA ASP A 42 -18.53 -8.82 -6.01
C ASP A 42 -17.64 -8.14 -4.98
N PHE A 43 -18.26 -7.28 -4.18
CA PHE A 43 -17.66 -6.59 -3.04
C PHE A 43 -16.96 -7.51 -2.04
N THR A 44 -17.40 -8.76 -1.90
CA THR A 44 -16.78 -9.71 -0.96
C THR A 44 -15.42 -10.20 -1.41
N THR A 45 -15.02 -9.88 -2.64
CA THR A 45 -13.73 -10.26 -3.22
C THR A 45 -12.63 -9.21 -3.05
N LEU A 46 -12.84 -8.23 -2.16
CA LEU A 46 -11.78 -7.31 -1.75
C LEU A 46 -10.51 -8.08 -1.37
N ALA A 47 -9.38 -7.58 -1.86
CA ALA A 47 -8.07 -8.16 -1.68
C ALA A 47 -7.00 -7.06 -1.64
N THR A 48 -7.33 -5.90 -1.08
CA THR A 48 -6.47 -4.72 -1.01
C THR A 48 -5.10 -5.03 -0.43
N THR A 49 -5.01 -5.87 0.61
CA THR A 49 -3.72 -6.25 1.21
C THR A 49 -2.90 -7.19 0.33
N SER A 50 -3.46 -7.70 -0.77
CA SER A 50 -2.76 -8.53 -1.77
C SER A 50 -2.20 -7.72 -2.94
N VAL A 51 -2.42 -6.40 -2.97
CA VAL A 51 -1.98 -5.52 -4.07
C VAL A 51 -0.85 -4.62 -3.58
N ILE A 52 0.20 -4.44 -4.39
CA ILE A 52 1.26 -3.45 -4.15
C ILE A 52 0.83 -2.12 -4.80
N PRO A 53 0.44 -1.09 -4.04
CA PRO A 53 -0.09 0.14 -4.62
C PRO A 53 1.03 1.03 -5.18
N VAL A 54 0.93 1.43 -6.46
CA VAL A 54 1.92 2.30 -7.12
C VAL A 54 1.98 3.70 -6.51
N ASP A 55 0.83 4.24 -6.12
CA ASP A 55 0.66 5.51 -5.42
C ASP A 55 1.33 5.52 -4.04
N LEU A 56 1.06 4.53 -3.19
CA LEU A 56 1.73 4.42 -1.88
C LEU A 56 3.26 4.34 -2.06
N ASN A 57 3.74 3.55 -3.01
CA ASN A 57 5.18 3.43 -3.26
C ASN A 57 5.80 4.72 -3.81
N ALA A 58 5.07 5.49 -4.61
CA ALA A 58 5.52 6.82 -5.06
C ALA A 58 5.64 7.80 -3.88
N PHE A 59 4.71 7.78 -2.93
CA PHE A 59 4.82 8.59 -1.72
C PHE A 59 6.03 8.19 -0.87
N LEU A 60 6.23 6.89 -0.64
CA LEU A 60 7.39 6.38 0.10
C LEU A 60 8.72 6.76 -0.57
N LEU A 61 8.78 6.67 -1.90
CA LEU A 61 9.94 7.09 -2.68
C LEU A 61 10.28 8.58 -2.45
N GLY A 62 9.26 9.45 -2.48
CA GLY A 62 9.43 10.87 -2.17
C GLY A 62 9.84 11.13 -0.71
N MET A 63 9.27 10.38 0.24
CA MET A 63 9.63 10.47 1.66
C MET A 63 11.09 10.09 1.89
N GLU A 64 11.59 9.03 1.25
CA GLU A 64 12.99 8.60 1.36
C GLU A 64 13.95 9.71 0.91
N LEU A 65 13.67 10.37 -0.22
CA LEU A 65 14.44 11.54 -0.67
C LEU A 65 14.38 12.71 0.32
N ASN A 66 13.20 13.00 0.85
CA ASN A 66 13.02 14.10 1.81
C ASN A 66 13.80 13.83 3.10
N ILE A 67 13.78 12.60 3.61
CA ILE A 67 14.56 12.21 4.79
C ILE A 67 16.05 12.37 4.50
N ALA A 68 16.53 11.92 3.34
CA ALA A 68 17.93 12.10 2.96
C ALA A 68 18.33 13.59 2.89
N PHE A 69 17.47 14.42 2.29
CA PHE A 69 17.67 15.87 2.22
C PHE A 69 17.74 16.50 3.62
N PHE A 70 16.77 16.24 4.49
CA PHE A 70 16.76 16.82 5.84
C PHE A 70 17.93 16.33 6.69
N ALA A 71 18.29 15.04 6.60
CA ALA A 71 19.46 14.49 7.28
C ALA A 71 20.74 15.21 6.86
N LYS A 72 20.90 15.50 5.56
CA LYS A 72 22.02 16.29 5.04
C LYS A 72 22.05 17.71 5.62
N VAL A 73 20.89 18.38 5.66
CA VAL A 73 20.75 19.72 6.23
C VAL A 73 21.11 19.76 7.71
N THR A 74 20.77 18.72 8.47
CA THR A 74 21.10 18.62 9.90
C THR A 74 22.51 18.07 10.18
N GLY A 75 23.31 17.81 9.16
CA GLY A 75 24.69 17.30 9.28
C GLY A 75 24.84 15.79 9.48
N ASP A 76 23.75 15.02 9.40
CA ASP A 76 23.78 13.57 9.51
C ASP A 76 23.98 12.92 8.14
N ASN A 77 25.24 12.92 7.69
CA ASN A 77 25.61 12.40 6.37
C ASN A 77 25.36 10.90 6.24
N SER A 78 25.55 10.13 7.32
CA SER A 78 25.35 8.67 7.28
C SER A 78 23.87 8.32 7.05
N LYS A 79 22.95 9.00 7.75
CA LYS A 79 21.51 8.84 7.49
C LYS A 79 21.14 9.31 6.09
N ALA A 80 21.73 10.40 5.61
CA ALA A 80 21.47 10.89 4.26
C ALA A 80 21.85 9.85 3.20
N GLU A 81 23.06 9.29 3.27
CA GLU A 81 23.54 8.25 2.36
C GLU A 81 22.67 6.99 2.43
N HIS A 82 22.32 6.54 3.63
CA HIS A 82 21.46 5.37 3.82
C HIS A 82 20.08 5.53 3.16
N PHE A 83 19.43 6.69 3.31
CA PHE A 83 18.11 6.91 2.71
C PHE A 83 18.19 7.11 1.18
N LEU A 84 19.32 7.60 0.64
CA LEU A 84 19.55 7.61 -0.80
C LEU A 84 19.66 6.19 -1.37
N GLU A 85 20.33 5.28 -0.67
CA GLU A 85 20.41 3.86 -1.07
C GLU A 85 19.02 3.20 -1.07
N ILE A 86 18.20 3.43 -0.03
CA ILE A 86 16.83 2.92 0.04
C ILE A 86 15.99 3.47 -1.13
N TYR A 87 16.08 4.78 -1.39
CA TYR A 87 15.40 5.42 -2.52
C TYR A 87 15.77 4.74 -3.85
N ASP A 88 17.06 4.51 -4.10
CA ASP A 88 17.51 3.88 -5.34
C ASP A 88 17.02 2.43 -5.48
N VAL A 89 16.97 1.67 -4.37
CA VAL A 89 16.41 0.32 -4.35
C VAL A 89 14.91 0.36 -4.68
N ARG A 90 14.13 1.25 -4.03
CA ARG A 90 12.69 1.37 -4.31
C ARG A 90 12.43 1.82 -5.74
N LYS A 91 13.15 2.82 -6.24
CA LYS A 91 13.03 3.31 -7.62
C LYS A 91 13.22 2.18 -8.64
N LYS A 92 14.26 1.36 -8.46
CA LYS A 92 14.52 0.20 -9.30
C LYS A 92 13.38 -0.83 -9.20
N ALA A 93 12.91 -1.14 -7.99
CA ALA A 93 11.80 -2.07 -7.79
C ALA A 93 10.50 -1.58 -8.45
N MET A 94 10.16 -0.30 -8.28
CA MET A 94 8.98 0.31 -8.91
C MET A 94 9.05 0.25 -10.44
N ASN A 95 10.20 0.59 -11.03
CA ASN A 95 10.38 0.51 -12.48
C ASN A 95 10.30 -0.92 -13.01
N SER A 96 10.64 -1.93 -12.21
CA SER A 96 10.61 -3.35 -12.59
C SER A 96 9.23 -3.98 -12.42
N ILE A 97 8.49 -3.60 -11.37
CA ILE A 97 7.27 -4.30 -10.93
C ILE A 97 5.99 -3.50 -11.24
N LEU A 98 6.06 -2.17 -11.22
CA LEU A 98 4.89 -1.29 -11.26
C LEU A 98 4.79 -0.50 -12.59
N TRP A 99 5.61 -0.85 -13.58
CA TRP A 99 5.56 -0.30 -14.93
C TRP A 99 5.21 -1.42 -15.93
N ASN A 100 4.24 -1.15 -16.81
CA ASN A 100 3.82 -2.02 -17.91
C ASN A 100 4.11 -1.30 -19.23
#